data_AF-A0A7C7YSX7-F1
#
_entry.id   AF-A0A7C7YSX7-F1
#
_cell.length_a   1.000
_cell.length_b   1.000
_cell.length_c   1.000
_cell.angle_alpha   90.00
_cell.angle_beta   90.00
_cell.angle_gamma   90.00
#
_symmetry.space_group_name_H-M   'P 1'
#
loop_
_entity.id
_entity.type
_entity.pdbx_description
1 polymer ?
#
loop_
_entity_poly.entity_id
_entity_poly.type
_entity_poly.pdbx_seq_one_letter_code
_entity_poly.pdbx_strand_id
1 'polypeptide(L)'
;MREDLQIAGPWGASAAGRRAGALALAGALLGASCGTLEKIASLDFVDLPDARLANLEALHGAHGKHHYRAVMLGDAAYAFSRTGERTAGLYIGVAPRHGAKANSIPNPSAVCLELLNELLAFESEDKVRLRSIQISWCARLVAEDPSLLTRERAVIGLGDFAPGLAVGAPLVLDPAQPRAGADQVAGLLTSLVASYRKDSGSQEARAAAIAAVGEMTYDLQGARRVLYATASLFDKIGGERSAATGLDALVREMQRRTIRLALGWALGDPSGRVRGRAVAAAVGCGDPQVFAQLMGSELRMQDEVAGYLFLDLLRKRGLPRPSARLAGEEYNLARQRWLREILGLALQHPASHLRTRAMQVLKVVTEGGPASLREEDWEAWWYETGGAGKPAPKDSEGQGGGNAS
;
A
#
# COMPACT_ATOMS: atom_id res chain seq x y z
N MET A 1 10.93 -28.28 27.56
CA MET A 1 11.56 -29.10 26.50
C MET A 1 11.05 -28.61 25.16
N ARG A 2 11.83 -27.75 24.51
CA ARG A 2 11.63 -27.31 23.12
C ARG A 2 12.93 -27.66 22.42
N GLU A 3 12.84 -28.50 21.40
CA GLU A 3 13.97 -28.82 20.53
C GLU A 3 14.12 -27.72 19.47
N ASP A 4 15.32 -27.17 19.40
CA ASP A 4 15.76 -26.20 18.41
C ASP A 4 16.09 -26.92 17.09
N LEU A 5 15.36 -26.58 16.04
CA LEU A 5 15.71 -26.91 14.66
C LEU A 5 16.47 -25.72 14.06
N GLN A 6 17.81 -25.77 14.13
CA GLN A 6 18.69 -24.90 13.36
C GLN A 6 18.78 -25.41 11.92
N ILE A 7 18.23 -24.65 10.97
CA ILE A 7 18.54 -24.79 9.55
C ILE A 7 19.49 -23.66 9.17
N ALA A 8 20.78 -23.97 9.06
CA ALA A 8 21.78 -23.06 8.52
C ALA A 8 21.71 -23.06 6.99
N GLY A 9 21.26 -21.96 6.39
CA GLY A 9 21.33 -21.72 4.94
C GLY A 9 22.58 -20.90 4.56
N PRO A 10 23.16 -21.09 3.37
CA PRO A 10 24.41 -20.46 2.98
C PRO A 10 24.16 -19.06 2.39
N TRP A 11 23.94 -18.05 3.24
CA TRP A 11 23.71 -16.67 2.79
C TRP A 11 24.63 -15.70 3.54
N GLY A 12 25.88 -15.63 3.11
CA GLY A 12 26.93 -14.86 3.78
C GLY A 12 27.85 -14.04 2.86
N ALA A 13 27.41 -13.67 1.67
CA ALA A 13 28.18 -12.78 0.79
C ALA A 13 27.55 -11.38 0.71
N SER A 14 28.34 -10.34 0.95
CA SER A 14 27.91 -8.94 0.88
C SER A 14 27.69 -8.50 -0.58
N ALA A 15 26.77 -7.54 -0.78
CA ALA A 15 26.41 -7.01 -2.10
C ALA A 15 27.60 -6.44 -2.91
N ALA A 16 28.65 -5.98 -2.22
CA ALA A 16 29.88 -5.48 -2.84
C ALA A 16 30.72 -6.60 -3.48
N GLY A 17 30.78 -7.79 -2.87
CA GLY A 17 31.49 -8.95 -3.43
C GLY A 17 30.84 -9.50 -4.70
N ARG A 18 29.51 -9.36 -4.82
CA ARG A 18 28.72 -9.83 -5.98
C ARG A 18 28.90 -8.95 -7.23
N ARG A 19 29.11 -7.63 -7.08
CA ARG A 19 29.33 -6.71 -8.22
C ARG A 19 30.71 -6.90 -8.87
N ALA A 20 31.76 -7.21 -8.09
CA ALA A 20 33.11 -7.43 -8.63
C ALA A 20 33.21 -8.71 -9.47
N GLY A 21 32.47 -9.77 -9.12
CA GLY A 21 32.42 -11.02 -9.89
C GLY A 21 31.80 -10.85 -11.29
N ALA A 22 30.80 -9.97 -11.44
CA ALA A 22 30.11 -9.75 -12.72
C ALA A 22 31.00 -9.09 -13.79
N LEU A 23 31.88 -8.14 -13.39
CA LEU A 23 32.78 -7.46 -14.31
C LEU A 23 33.96 -8.34 -14.76
N ALA A 24 34.47 -9.21 -13.88
CA ALA A 24 35.52 -10.17 -14.24
C ALA A 24 35.01 -11.24 -15.24
N LEU A 25 33.75 -11.63 -15.15
CA LEU A 25 33.15 -12.63 -16.04
C LEU A 25 32.80 -12.08 -17.43
N ALA A 26 32.42 -10.80 -17.53
CA ALA A 26 32.20 -10.11 -18.81
C ALA A 26 33.47 -10.10 -19.68
N GLY A 27 34.66 -10.04 -19.06
CA GLY A 27 35.94 -10.20 -19.77
C GLY A 27 36.19 -11.61 -20.30
N ALA A 28 35.69 -12.65 -19.63
CA ALA A 28 35.83 -14.05 -20.06
C ALA A 28 34.83 -14.46 -21.17
N LEU A 29 33.75 -13.69 -21.34
CA LEU A 29 32.63 -13.95 -22.27
C LEU A 29 32.95 -13.72 -23.76
N LEU A 30 34.06 -13.08 -24.10
CA LEU A 30 34.44 -12.80 -25.50
C LEU A 30 35.01 -14.03 -26.25
N GLY A 31 35.14 -15.20 -25.61
CA GLY A 31 35.78 -16.39 -26.21
C GLY A 31 35.04 -17.72 -26.11
N ALA A 32 33.82 -17.78 -25.55
CA ALA A 32 33.20 -19.06 -25.18
C ALA A 32 32.11 -19.54 -26.16
N SER A 33 32.16 -20.84 -26.49
CA SER A 33 31.26 -21.53 -27.43
C SER A 33 29.84 -21.74 -26.89
N CYS A 34 28.90 -22.05 -27.78
CA CYS A 34 27.44 -22.12 -27.53
C CYS A 34 27.00 -22.92 -26.27
N GLY A 35 27.81 -23.89 -25.82
CA GLY A 35 27.53 -24.69 -24.62
C GLY A 35 27.80 -23.99 -23.28
N THR A 36 28.50 -22.85 -23.26
CA THR A 36 28.78 -22.09 -22.03
C THR A 36 27.59 -21.21 -21.63
N LEU A 37 26.77 -20.78 -22.59
CA LEU A 37 25.60 -19.91 -22.36
C LEU A 37 24.49 -20.59 -21.53
N GLU A 38 24.31 -21.91 -21.66
CA GLU A 38 23.35 -22.67 -20.83
C GLU A 38 23.78 -22.74 -19.35
N LYS A 39 25.09 -22.82 -19.07
CA LYS A 39 25.64 -22.76 -17.70
C LYS A 39 25.67 -21.34 -17.12
N ILE A 40 25.58 -20.31 -17.97
CA ILE A 40 25.50 -18.91 -17.54
C ILE A 40 24.06 -18.51 -17.22
N ALA A 41 23.07 -19.09 -17.90
CA ALA A 41 21.65 -18.91 -17.56
C ALA A 41 21.27 -19.51 -16.19
N SER A 42 22.05 -20.45 -15.66
CA SER A 42 21.91 -21.02 -14.31
C SER A 42 22.73 -20.30 -13.23
N LEU A 43 23.44 -19.22 -13.57
CA LEU A 43 24.08 -18.38 -12.57
C LEU A 43 23.05 -17.35 -12.11
N ASP A 44 22.70 -17.37 -10.82
CA ASP A 44 21.83 -16.42 -10.11
C ASP A 44 22.42 -14.99 -10.15
N PHE A 45 22.46 -14.40 -11.34
CA PHE A 45 22.98 -13.07 -11.55
C PHE A 45 21.87 -12.06 -11.45
N VAL A 46 21.95 -11.31 -10.34
CA VAL A 46 21.26 -10.05 -10.08
C VAL A 46 19.74 -10.22 -10.12
N ASP A 47 19.12 -10.31 -8.94
CA ASP A 47 17.68 -10.10 -8.85
C ASP A 47 17.37 -8.72 -9.49
N LEU A 48 16.60 -8.70 -10.58
CA LEU A 48 16.28 -7.48 -11.30
C LEU A 48 14.81 -7.11 -11.00
N PRO A 49 14.54 -6.03 -10.25
CA PRO A 49 13.16 -5.60 -10.01
C PRO A 49 12.42 -5.29 -11.31
N ASP A 50 13.16 -4.85 -12.34
CA ASP A 50 12.62 -4.59 -13.69
C ASP A 50 12.15 -5.88 -14.41
N ALA A 51 12.75 -7.04 -14.12
CA ALA A 51 12.29 -8.33 -14.65
C ALA A 51 10.96 -8.75 -14.02
N ARG A 52 10.83 -8.59 -12.69
CA ARG A 52 9.57 -8.85 -11.97
C ARG A 52 8.45 -7.91 -12.41
N LEU A 53 8.79 -6.63 -12.60
CA LEU A 53 7.93 -5.63 -13.21
C LEU A 53 7.42 -6.09 -14.59
N ALA A 54 8.32 -6.46 -15.51
CA ALA A 54 7.95 -6.91 -16.85
C ALA A 54 7.05 -8.16 -16.82
N ASN A 55 7.32 -9.10 -15.90
CA ASN A 55 6.48 -10.28 -15.71
C ASN A 55 5.09 -9.94 -15.17
N LEU A 56 4.99 -8.99 -14.22
CA LEU A 56 3.70 -8.47 -13.75
C LEU A 56 2.92 -7.78 -14.87
N GLU A 57 3.59 -7.02 -15.75
CA GLU A 57 2.97 -6.40 -16.94
C GLU A 57 2.45 -7.43 -17.94
N ALA A 58 3.24 -8.47 -18.21
CA ALA A 58 2.86 -9.54 -19.12
C ALA A 58 1.67 -10.35 -18.59
N LEU A 59 1.62 -10.55 -17.27
CA LEU A 59 0.57 -11.29 -16.59
C LEU A 59 -0.73 -10.49 -16.44
N HIS A 60 -0.64 -9.18 -16.23
CA HIS A 60 -1.78 -8.34 -15.87
C HIS A 60 -2.19 -7.41 -17.02
N GLY A 61 -3.26 -7.79 -17.72
CA GLY A 61 -3.81 -7.03 -18.84
C GLY A 61 -4.32 -5.63 -18.45
N ALA A 62 -4.61 -4.81 -19.46
CA ALA A 62 -5.07 -3.43 -19.29
C ALA A 62 -6.42 -3.30 -18.54
N HIS A 63 -7.21 -4.39 -18.49
CA HIS A 63 -8.55 -4.42 -17.92
C HIS A 63 -8.64 -5.16 -16.57
N GLY A 64 -7.53 -5.28 -15.83
CA GLY A 64 -7.53 -5.99 -14.54
C GLY A 64 -7.47 -7.52 -14.64
N LYS A 65 -7.70 -8.10 -15.82
CA LYS A 65 -7.71 -9.56 -15.98
C LYS A 65 -6.29 -10.13 -16.06
N HIS A 66 -6.12 -11.29 -15.45
CA HIS A 66 -4.91 -12.10 -15.60
C HIS A 66 -4.88 -12.80 -16.97
N HIS A 67 -3.70 -12.82 -17.60
CA HIS A 67 -3.46 -13.63 -18.78
C HIS A 67 -3.04 -15.05 -18.38
N TYR A 68 -3.76 -16.05 -18.89
CA TYR A 68 -3.37 -17.46 -18.76
C TYR A 68 -2.24 -17.87 -19.70
N ARG A 69 -1.81 -16.97 -20.59
CA ARG A 69 -0.66 -17.15 -21.46
C ARG A 69 0.15 -15.87 -21.49
N ALA A 70 1.39 -15.94 -21.03
CA ALA A 70 2.31 -14.80 -21.07
C ALA A 70 3.75 -15.27 -21.33
N VAL A 71 4.58 -14.34 -21.80
CA VAL A 71 6.02 -14.55 -21.91
C VAL A 71 6.65 -14.09 -20.60
N MET A 72 7.04 -15.06 -19.77
CA MET A 72 7.72 -14.80 -18.50
C MET A 72 9.22 -14.84 -18.73
N LEU A 73 9.92 -13.83 -18.22
CA LEU A 73 11.36 -13.68 -18.36
C LEU A 73 12.02 -13.93 -16.99
N GLY A 74 13.02 -14.81 -16.96
CA GLY A 74 13.98 -14.86 -15.84
C GLY A 74 14.94 -13.66 -15.88
N ASP A 75 15.68 -13.43 -14.81
CA ASP A 75 16.56 -12.25 -14.68
C ASP A 75 17.61 -12.16 -15.79
N ALA A 76 18.28 -13.27 -16.10
CA ALA A 76 19.25 -13.32 -17.20
C ALA A 76 18.60 -13.01 -18.56
N ALA A 77 17.45 -13.62 -18.85
CA ALA A 77 16.72 -13.37 -20.10
C ALA A 77 16.28 -11.90 -20.22
N TYR A 78 15.83 -11.31 -19.11
CA TYR A 78 15.51 -9.89 -19.06
C TYR A 78 16.75 -9.02 -19.32
N ALA A 79 17.85 -9.28 -18.61
CA ALA A 79 19.12 -8.55 -18.78
C ALA A 79 19.62 -8.61 -20.23
N PHE A 80 19.66 -9.78 -20.85
CA PHE A 80 20.08 -9.94 -22.25
C PHE A 80 19.16 -9.22 -23.23
N SER A 81 17.84 -9.21 -22.99
CA SER A 81 16.90 -8.47 -23.83
C SER A 81 17.10 -6.94 -23.73
N ARG A 82 17.58 -6.44 -22.59
CA ARG A 82 17.93 -5.03 -22.36
C ARG A 82 19.30 -4.64 -22.89
N THR A 83 20.32 -5.51 -22.78
CA THR A 83 21.70 -5.18 -23.21
C THR A 83 21.90 -5.21 -24.72
N GLY A 84 20.94 -5.73 -25.49
CA GLY A 84 20.97 -5.73 -26.96
C GLY A 84 20.97 -4.34 -27.62
N GLU A 85 21.00 -3.24 -26.86
CA GLU A 85 20.89 -1.88 -27.40
C GLU A 85 22.22 -1.13 -27.66
N ARG A 86 23.40 -1.54 -27.15
CA ARG A 86 24.64 -0.75 -27.43
C ARG A 86 25.95 -1.55 -27.41
N THR A 87 26.42 -1.97 -28.59
CA THR A 87 27.85 -2.20 -28.86
C THR A 87 28.20 -1.90 -30.32
N ALA A 88 29.15 -0.98 -30.53
CA ALA A 88 29.86 -0.73 -31.81
C ALA A 88 29.04 -0.38 -33.07
N GLY A 89 27.83 0.18 -32.94
CA GLY A 89 27.07 0.70 -34.09
C GLY A 89 26.48 -0.38 -35.02
N LEU A 90 26.55 -1.67 -34.67
CA LEU A 90 25.88 -2.75 -35.37
C LEU A 90 24.78 -3.37 -34.51
N TYR A 91 23.56 -3.39 -35.04
CA TYR A 91 22.40 -4.04 -34.44
C TYR A 91 22.56 -5.56 -34.50
N ILE A 92 22.79 -6.20 -33.35
CA ILE A 92 22.33 -7.57 -33.11
C ILE A 92 21.52 -7.56 -31.80
N GLY A 93 20.54 -6.66 -31.74
CA GLY A 93 19.51 -6.71 -30.72
C GLY A 93 18.59 -7.86 -31.06
N VAL A 94 18.68 -8.97 -30.32
CA VAL A 94 17.56 -9.90 -30.24
C VAL A 94 16.49 -9.16 -29.44
N ALA A 95 15.63 -8.40 -30.13
CA ALA A 95 14.34 -7.99 -29.58
C ALA A 95 13.76 -9.16 -28.78
N PRO A 96 13.03 -8.97 -27.67
CA PRO A 96 12.36 -10.08 -26.98
C PRO A 96 11.63 -10.87 -28.07
N ARG A 97 12.16 -12.07 -28.38
CA ARG A 97 12.10 -12.63 -29.74
C ARG A 97 10.71 -12.41 -30.29
N HIS A 98 10.57 -11.73 -31.43
CA HIS A 98 9.39 -11.95 -32.28
C HIS A 98 9.37 -13.47 -32.54
N GLY A 99 8.63 -14.22 -31.71
CA GLY A 99 8.72 -15.69 -31.61
C GLY A 99 8.90 -16.29 -30.21
N ALA A 100 9.07 -15.52 -29.13
CA ALA A 100 8.98 -16.06 -27.77
C ALA A 100 7.55 -16.58 -27.55
N LYS A 101 7.40 -17.90 -27.42
CA LYS A 101 6.09 -18.52 -27.27
C LYS A 101 5.56 -18.22 -25.87
N ALA A 102 4.37 -17.63 -25.81
CA ALA A 102 3.66 -17.45 -24.55
C ALA A 102 3.34 -18.83 -23.94
N ASN A 103 3.86 -19.06 -22.74
CA ASN A 103 3.66 -20.30 -21.99
C ASN A 103 2.31 -20.26 -21.29
N SER A 104 1.67 -21.42 -21.14
CA SER A 104 0.46 -21.54 -20.33
C SER A 104 0.80 -21.33 -18.85
N ILE A 105 0.00 -20.55 -18.15
CA ILE A 105 0.12 -20.26 -16.72
C ILE A 105 -1.12 -20.85 -16.03
N PRO A 106 -1.00 -22.01 -15.37
CA PRO A 106 -2.15 -22.70 -14.80
C PRO A 106 -2.89 -21.89 -13.72
N ASN A 107 -2.14 -21.15 -12.90
CA ASN A 107 -2.68 -20.33 -11.83
C ASN A 107 -2.05 -18.93 -11.85
N PRO A 108 -2.55 -18.02 -12.71
CA PRO A 108 -1.93 -16.71 -12.85
C PRO A 108 -2.09 -15.84 -11.59
N SER A 109 -3.12 -16.07 -10.77
CA SER A 109 -3.27 -15.34 -9.51
C SER A 109 -2.19 -15.69 -8.48
N ALA A 110 -1.79 -16.97 -8.39
CA ALA A 110 -0.68 -17.39 -7.55
C ALA A 110 0.65 -16.79 -8.03
N VAL A 111 0.92 -16.86 -9.34
CA VAL A 111 2.12 -16.26 -9.94
C VAL A 111 2.14 -14.74 -9.73
N CYS A 112 1.00 -14.06 -9.83
CA CYS A 112 0.90 -12.62 -9.54
C CYS A 112 1.30 -12.30 -8.09
N LEU A 113 0.80 -13.09 -7.14
CA LEU A 113 1.12 -12.92 -5.73
C LEU A 113 2.60 -13.19 -5.43
N GLU A 114 3.18 -14.22 -6.04
CA GLU A 114 4.62 -14.54 -5.94
C GLU A 114 5.48 -13.39 -6.48
N LEU A 115 5.22 -12.94 -7.70
CA LEU A 115 5.93 -11.81 -8.30
C LEU A 115 5.79 -10.51 -7.50
N LEU A 116 4.61 -10.25 -6.90
CA LEU A 116 4.41 -9.12 -6.02
C LEU A 116 5.27 -9.24 -4.75
N ASN A 117 5.31 -10.42 -4.14
CA ASN A 117 6.14 -10.66 -2.96
C ASN A 117 7.63 -10.49 -3.28
N GLU A 118 8.09 -11.03 -4.40
CA GLU A 118 9.46 -10.87 -4.88
C GLU A 118 9.76 -9.39 -5.14
N LEU A 119 8.88 -8.66 -5.84
CA LEU A 119 9.04 -7.23 -6.09
C LEU A 119 9.14 -6.43 -4.78
N LEU A 120 8.36 -6.78 -3.75
CA LEU A 120 8.38 -6.12 -2.45
C LEU A 120 9.57 -6.52 -1.57
N ALA A 121 10.22 -7.65 -1.84
CA ALA A 121 11.40 -8.11 -1.12
C ALA A 121 12.68 -7.36 -1.53
N PHE A 122 12.67 -6.65 -2.66
CA PHE A 122 13.82 -5.86 -3.09
C PHE A 122 14.09 -4.69 -2.15
N GLU A 123 15.30 -4.68 -1.59
CA GLU A 123 15.91 -3.53 -0.93
C GLU A 123 16.93 -2.89 -1.88
N SER A 124 16.83 -1.57 -2.15
CA SER A 124 17.76 -0.87 -3.06
C SER A 124 18.39 0.36 -2.40
N GLU A 125 19.65 0.61 -2.75
CA GLU A 125 20.35 1.88 -2.50
C GLU A 125 19.64 3.05 -3.21
N ASP A 126 19.11 2.81 -4.41
CA ASP A 126 18.18 3.72 -5.11
C ASP A 126 16.75 3.53 -4.58
N LYS A 127 16.53 4.12 -3.40
CA LYS A 127 15.27 4.02 -2.66
C LYS A 127 14.10 4.71 -3.35
N VAL A 128 14.32 5.58 -4.34
CA VAL A 128 13.24 6.42 -4.89
C VAL A 128 12.57 5.73 -6.07
N ARG A 129 13.34 5.27 -7.07
CA ARG A 129 12.77 4.62 -8.26
C ARG A 129 12.09 3.30 -7.91
N LEU A 130 12.82 2.41 -7.24
CA LEU A 130 12.30 1.08 -6.88
C LEU A 130 11.01 1.21 -6.05
N ARG A 131 11.02 2.08 -5.03
CA ARG A 131 9.85 2.32 -4.19
C ARG A 131 8.67 2.86 -5.00
N SER A 132 8.91 3.75 -5.97
CA SER A 132 7.86 4.27 -6.84
C SER A 132 7.22 3.17 -7.69
N ILE A 133 8.04 2.23 -8.20
CA ILE A 133 7.56 1.05 -8.93
C ILE A 133 6.71 0.17 -8.00
N GLN A 134 7.24 -0.18 -6.82
CA GLN A 134 6.53 -1.00 -5.82
C GLN A 134 5.18 -0.37 -5.44
N ILE A 135 5.15 0.92 -5.12
CA ILE A 135 3.91 1.66 -4.79
C ILE A 135 2.94 1.66 -5.97
N SER A 136 3.42 1.96 -7.18
CA SER A 136 2.57 2.01 -8.37
C SER A 136 1.92 0.66 -8.68
N TRP A 137 2.65 -0.44 -8.46
CA TRP A 137 2.11 -1.79 -8.62
C TRP A 137 1.17 -2.22 -7.52
N CYS A 138 1.49 -1.97 -6.26
CA CYS A 138 0.54 -2.24 -5.19
C CYS A 138 -0.76 -1.46 -5.42
N ALA A 139 -0.66 -0.18 -5.78
CA ALA A 139 -1.82 0.65 -6.11
C ALA A 139 -2.63 0.11 -7.31
N ARG A 140 -1.96 -0.48 -8.31
CA ARG A 140 -2.63 -1.20 -9.41
C ARG A 140 -3.45 -2.35 -8.90
N LEU A 141 -2.78 -3.26 -8.20
CA LEU A 141 -3.33 -4.56 -7.85
C LEU A 141 -4.49 -4.37 -6.88
N VAL A 142 -4.39 -3.44 -5.93
CA VAL A 142 -5.51 -3.05 -5.05
C VAL A 142 -6.77 -2.68 -5.82
N ALA A 143 -6.67 -1.99 -6.94
CA ALA A 143 -7.84 -1.50 -7.67
C ALA A 143 -8.35 -2.47 -8.73
N GLU A 144 -7.46 -3.23 -9.36
CA GLU A 144 -7.77 -3.96 -10.59
C GLU A 144 -7.68 -5.47 -10.46
N ASP A 145 -6.94 -6.01 -9.48
CA ASP A 145 -6.61 -7.44 -9.46
C ASP A 145 -7.82 -8.27 -8.98
N PRO A 146 -8.21 -9.34 -9.69
CA PRO A 146 -9.35 -10.17 -9.31
C PRO A 146 -9.09 -11.01 -8.05
N SER A 147 -7.82 -11.32 -7.75
CA SER A 147 -7.44 -12.13 -6.61
C SER A 147 -7.48 -11.35 -5.30
N LEU A 148 -8.34 -11.80 -4.40
CA LEU A 148 -8.44 -11.27 -3.04
C LEU A 148 -7.08 -11.26 -2.32
N LEU A 149 -6.30 -12.34 -2.44
CA LEU A 149 -5.01 -12.46 -1.74
C LEU A 149 -3.97 -11.48 -2.29
N THR A 150 -3.99 -11.23 -3.60
CA THR A 150 -3.10 -10.25 -4.23
C THR A 150 -3.46 -8.83 -3.81
N ARG A 151 -4.76 -8.49 -3.80
CA ARG A 151 -5.24 -7.20 -3.29
C ARG A 151 -4.87 -6.99 -1.83
N GLU A 152 -5.12 -7.99 -0.98
CA GLU A 152 -4.73 -7.95 0.44
C GLU A 152 -3.23 -7.70 0.61
N ARG A 153 -2.39 -8.47 -0.10
CA ARG A 153 -0.94 -8.33 -0.01
C ARG A 153 -0.46 -6.96 -0.50
N ALA A 154 -1.06 -6.45 -1.56
CA ALA A 154 -0.76 -5.12 -2.08
C ALA A 154 -1.10 -4.01 -1.08
N VAL A 155 -2.24 -4.11 -0.37
CA VAL A 155 -2.58 -3.19 0.73
C VAL A 155 -1.54 -3.25 1.86
N ILE A 156 -1.11 -4.46 2.24
CA ILE A 156 -0.06 -4.62 3.25
C ILE A 156 1.23 -3.93 2.78
N GLY A 157 1.65 -4.13 1.53
CA GLY A 157 2.84 -3.46 0.97
C GLY A 157 2.72 -1.93 0.99
N LEU A 158 1.56 -1.37 0.66
CA LEU A 158 1.32 0.08 0.79
C LEU A 158 1.45 0.57 2.25
N GLY A 159 0.95 -0.23 3.20
CA GLY A 159 1.07 0.03 4.63
C GLY A 159 2.52 0.02 5.12
N ASP A 160 3.38 -0.82 4.55
CA ASP A 160 4.81 -0.89 4.89
C ASP A 160 5.57 0.38 4.45
N PHE A 161 5.19 0.99 3.33
CA PHE A 161 5.80 2.24 2.85
C PHE A 161 5.30 3.49 3.59
N ALA A 162 4.07 3.46 4.10
CA ALA A 162 3.39 4.66 4.56
C ALA A 162 4.07 5.40 5.74
N PRO A 163 4.57 4.73 6.79
CA PRO A 163 5.24 5.40 7.91
C PRO A 163 6.48 6.19 7.44
N GLY A 164 7.29 5.61 6.56
CA GLY A 164 8.53 6.22 6.08
C GLY A 164 8.33 7.42 5.13
N LEU A 165 7.09 7.64 4.67
CA LEU A 165 6.73 8.74 3.78
C LEU A 165 5.83 9.79 4.44
N ALA A 166 5.36 9.56 5.67
CA ALA A 166 4.36 10.40 6.33
C ALA A 166 3.15 10.67 5.42
N VAL A 167 2.55 9.59 4.91
CA VAL A 167 1.50 9.63 3.87
C VAL A 167 0.26 10.41 4.31
N GLY A 168 -0.09 10.40 5.59
CA GLY A 168 -1.31 10.99 6.10
C GLY A 168 -2.56 10.16 5.78
N ALA A 169 -3.74 10.80 5.85
CA ALA A 169 -5.04 10.13 5.70
C ALA A 169 -5.30 9.54 4.31
N PRO A 170 -5.93 8.36 4.20
CA PRO A 170 -6.50 7.89 2.94
C PRO A 170 -7.33 8.98 2.24
N LEU A 171 -7.28 9.02 0.91
CA LEU A 171 -7.98 10.00 0.11
C LEU A 171 -9.10 9.31 -0.66
N VAL A 172 -10.34 9.60 -0.27
CA VAL A 172 -11.54 9.23 -1.03
C VAL A 172 -11.95 10.46 -1.82
N LEU A 173 -11.89 10.37 -3.14
CA LEU A 173 -12.28 11.46 -4.02
C LEU A 173 -13.80 11.56 -4.11
N ASP A 174 -14.31 12.79 -4.07
CA ASP A 174 -15.71 13.06 -4.39
C ASP A 174 -15.99 12.61 -5.84
N PRO A 175 -17.06 11.82 -6.09
CA PRO A 175 -17.50 11.49 -7.44
C PRO A 175 -17.78 12.71 -8.33
N ALA A 176 -18.19 13.84 -7.75
CA ALA A 176 -18.48 15.08 -8.49
C ALA A 176 -17.22 15.91 -8.81
N GLN A 177 -16.08 15.63 -8.17
CA GLN A 177 -14.86 16.39 -8.40
C GLN A 177 -14.25 16.04 -9.78
N PRO A 178 -13.99 17.05 -10.64
CA PRO A 178 -13.36 16.80 -11.94
C PRO A 178 -11.94 16.28 -11.76
N ARG A 179 -11.58 15.28 -12.58
CA ARG A 179 -10.29 14.58 -12.52
C ARG A 179 -9.56 14.73 -13.84
N ALA A 180 -8.24 14.75 -13.76
CA ALA A 180 -7.40 14.82 -14.95
C ALA A 180 -7.65 13.61 -15.86
N GLY A 181 -8.10 13.88 -17.09
CA GLY A 181 -8.22 12.85 -18.13
C GLY A 181 -6.84 12.38 -18.63
N ALA A 182 -6.82 11.28 -19.38
CA ALA A 182 -5.58 10.70 -19.92
C ALA A 182 -4.77 11.71 -20.76
N ASP A 183 -5.45 12.53 -21.58
CA ASP A 183 -4.82 13.53 -22.43
C ASP A 183 -4.20 14.68 -21.62
N GLN A 184 -4.88 15.13 -20.57
CA GLN A 184 -4.36 16.15 -19.66
C GLN A 184 -3.11 15.65 -18.93
N VAL A 185 -3.14 14.40 -18.44
CA VAL A 185 -1.97 13.76 -17.83
C VAL A 185 -0.83 13.64 -18.83
N ALA A 186 -1.10 13.23 -20.07
CA ALA A 186 -0.08 13.10 -21.11
C ALA A 186 0.55 14.45 -21.49
N GLY A 187 -0.26 15.51 -21.61
CA GLY A 187 0.21 16.87 -21.88
C GLY A 187 1.08 17.43 -20.76
N LEU A 188 0.68 17.23 -19.50
CA LEU A 188 1.48 17.60 -18.33
C LEU A 188 2.83 16.88 -18.30
N LEU A 189 2.84 15.57 -18.50
CA LEU A 189 4.07 14.77 -18.50
C LEU A 189 5.00 15.14 -19.66
N THR A 190 4.44 15.43 -20.85
CA THR A 190 5.21 15.91 -22.00
C THR A 190 5.88 17.24 -21.68
N SER A 191 5.15 18.17 -21.07
CA SER A 191 5.66 19.48 -20.65
C SER A 191 6.75 19.34 -19.59
N LEU A 192 6.55 18.47 -18.60
CA LEU A 192 7.56 18.16 -17.58
C LEU A 192 8.83 17.60 -18.22
N VAL A 193 8.74 16.59 -19.06
CA VAL A 193 9.91 16.00 -19.75
C VAL A 193 10.62 17.03 -20.61
N ALA A 194 9.89 17.88 -21.34
CA ALA A 194 10.46 18.95 -22.14
C ALA A 194 11.28 19.94 -21.29
N SER A 195 10.80 20.31 -20.10
CA SER A 195 11.52 21.21 -19.18
C SER A 195 12.86 20.68 -18.66
N TYR A 196 13.12 19.37 -18.79
CA TYR A 196 14.37 18.73 -18.38
C TYR A 196 15.29 18.37 -19.55
N ARG A 197 14.92 18.73 -20.80
CA ARG A 197 15.82 18.58 -21.95
C ARG A 197 16.88 19.69 -21.93
N LYS A 198 18.12 19.33 -22.31
CA LYS A 198 19.31 20.19 -22.20
C LYS A 198 19.18 21.55 -22.90
N ASP A 199 18.38 21.62 -23.98
CA ASP A 199 18.31 22.80 -24.84
C ASP A 199 17.15 23.76 -24.53
N SER A 200 16.32 23.49 -23.52
CA SER A 200 14.99 24.14 -23.42
C SER A 200 14.51 24.53 -22.02
N GLY A 201 15.10 24.01 -20.94
CA GLY A 201 14.55 24.21 -19.60
C GLY A 201 15.28 25.25 -18.75
N SER A 202 14.71 26.46 -18.60
CA SER A 202 15.08 27.35 -17.49
C SER A 202 14.66 26.75 -16.15
N GLN A 203 15.27 27.18 -15.04
CA GLN A 203 14.88 26.74 -13.70
C GLN A 203 13.42 27.10 -13.40
N GLU A 204 12.94 28.25 -13.89
CA GLU A 204 11.56 28.68 -13.78
C GLU A 204 10.60 27.76 -14.55
N ALA A 205 10.95 27.35 -15.77
CA ALA A 205 10.14 26.42 -16.56
C ALA A 205 10.01 25.05 -15.86
N ARG A 206 11.08 24.57 -15.22
CA ARG A 206 11.06 23.33 -14.43
C ARG A 206 10.18 23.47 -13.19
N ALA A 207 10.30 24.58 -12.46
CA ALA A 207 9.48 24.84 -11.28
C ALA A 207 7.99 24.94 -11.64
N ALA A 208 7.66 25.63 -12.72
CA ALA A 208 6.29 25.75 -13.24
C ALA A 208 5.73 24.38 -13.67
N ALA A 209 6.51 23.56 -14.38
CA ALA A 209 6.07 22.22 -14.76
C ALA A 209 5.88 21.29 -13.55
N ILE A 210 6.75 21.37 -12.54
CA ILE A 210 6.60 20.63 -11.28
C ILE A 210 5.32 21.07 -10.55
N ALA A 211 5.08 22.37 -10.42
CA ALA A 211 3.89 22.91 -9.77
C ALA A 211 2.61 22.45 -10.49
N ALA A 212 2.58 22.53 -11.82
CA ALA A 212 1.44 22.09 -12.63
C ALA A 212 1.10 20.60 -12.43
N VAL A 213 2.12 19.74 -12.27
CA VAL A 213 1.91 18.32 -11.94
C VAL A 213 1.46 18.15 -10.48
N GLY A 214 2.05 18.90 -9.54
CA GLY A 214 1.70 18.81 -8.13
C GLY A 214 0.27 19.24 -7.78
N GLU A 215 -0.25 20.27 -8.46
CA GLU A 215 -1.57 20.86 -8.21
C GLU A 215 -2.73 20.11 -8.85
N MET A 216 -2.44 19.26 -9.85
CA MET A 216 -3.46 18.55 -10.59
C MET A 216 -4.18 17.49 -9.74
N THR A 217 -5.50 17.42 -9.89
CA THR A 217 -6.33 16.39 -9.24
C THR A 217 -6.36 15.13 -10.10
N TYR A 218 -5.80 14.04 -9.57
CA TYR A 218 -5.72 12.76 -10.25
C TYR A 218 -6.69 11.74 -9.65
N ASP A 219 -7.22 10.86 -10.49
CA ASP A 219 -7.69 9.57 -10.01
C ASP A 219 -6.49 8.64 -9.71
N LEU A 220 -6.78 7.43 -9.20
CA LEU A 220 -5.73 6.46 -8.87
C LEU A 220 -4.88 6.06 -10.09
N GLN A 221 -5.48 5.95 -11.28
CA GLN A 221 -4.78 5.58 -12.50
C GLN A 221 -3.83 6.69 -12.97
N GLY A 222 -4.31 7.93 -12.99
CA GLY A 222 -3.53 9.12 -13.29
C GLY A 222 -2.36 9.28 -12.32
N ALA A 223 -2.61 9.15 -11.01
CA ALA A 223 -1.58 9.24 -9.99
C ALA A 223 -0.46 8.20 -10.19
N ARG A 224 -0.82 6.95 -10.50
CA ARG A 224 0.14 5.87 -10.81
C ARG A 224 0.99 6.15 -12.04
N ARG A 225 0.37 6.63 -13.13
CA ARG A 225 1.08 6.99 -14.36
C ARG A 225 2.05 8.14 -14.13
N VAL A 226 1.62 9.17 -13.40
CA VAL A 226 2.45 10.32 -13.04
C VAL A 226 3.59 9.90 -12.12
N LEU A 227 3.33 9.05 -11.11
CA LEU A 227 4.37 8.51 -10.23
C LEU A 227 5.43 7.72 -11.03
N TYR A 228 5.00 6.83 -11.91
CA TYR A 228 5.92 6.04 -12.74
C TYR A 228 6.76 6.93 -13.67
N ALA A 229 6.13 7.90 -14.34
CA ALA A 229 6.80 8.80 -15.27
C ALA A 229 7.79 9.74 -14.56
N THR A 230 7.41 10.33 -13.43
CA THR A 230 8.28 11.22 -12.64
C THR A 230 9.46 10.48 -12.04
N ALA A 231 9.25 9.26 -11.51
CA ALA A 231 10.34 8.42 -11.01
C ALA A 231 11.30 7.98 -12.11
N SER A 232 10.79 7.65 -13.30
CA SER A 232 11.61 7.32 -14.47
C SER A 232 12.41 8.52 -14.98
N LEU A 233 11.83 9.71 -14.96
CA LEU A 233 12.53 10.94 -15.31
C LEU A 233 13.63 11.26 -14.29
N PHE A 234 13.35 11.11 -13.00
CA PHE A 234 14.31 11.32 -11.92
C PHE A 234 15.55 10.43 -12.06
N ASP A 235 15.33 9.15 -12.33
CA ASP A 235 16.39 8.17 -12.60
C ASP A 235 17.26 8.57 -13.81
N LYS A 236 16.63 8.97 -14.92
CA LYS A 236 17.33 9.36 -16.16
C LYS A 236 18.17 10.63 -16.02
N ILE A 237 17.82 11.55 -15.13
CA ILE A 237 18.58 12.80 -14.90
C ILE A 237 19.86 12.51 -14.09
N GLY A 238 20.02 11.32 -13.51
CA GLY A 238 21.30 10.87 -12.97
C GLY A 238 21.75 11.60 -11.70
N GLY A 239 20.83 12.23 -10.98
CA GLY A 239 21.11 12.79 -9.66
C GLY A 239 22.08 13.98 -9.62
N GLU A 240 22.26 14.73 -10.73
CA GLU A 240 22.84 16.09 -10.66
C GLU A 240 22.01 16.90 -9.65
N ARG A 241 22.53 17.01 -8.42
CA ARG A 241 21.73 17.28 -7.21
C ARG A 241 20.96 18.60 -7.29
N SER A 242 21.53 19.62 -7.93
CA SER A 242 20.89 20.93 -8.09
C SER A 242 19.69 20.90 -9.04
N ALA A 243 19.78 20.14 -10.14
CA ALA A 243 18.69 20.03 -11.13
C ALA A 243 17.56 19.11 -10.63
N ALA A 244 17.86 18.12 -9.80
CA ALA A 244 16.91 17.09 -9.38
C ALA A 244 16.11 17.41 -8.10
N THR A 245 16.47 18.47 -7.35
CA THR A 245 15.88 18.73 -6.02
C THR A 245 14.35 18.89 -6.06
N GLY A 246 13.82 19.68 -7.00
CA GLY A 246 12.36 19.84 -7.15
C GLY A 246 11.64 18.57 -7.61
N LEU A 247 12.32 17.74 -8.41
CA LEU A 247 11.75 16.50 -8.92
C LEU A 247 11.70 15.39 -7.85
N ASP A 248 12.68 15.29 -6.95
CA ASP A 248 12.61 14.35 -5.81
C ASP A 248 11.41 14.66 -4.92
N ALA A 249 11.19 15.94 -4.60
CA ALA A 249 10.03 16.37 -3.81
C ALA A 249 8.72 16.01 -4.50
N LEU A 250 8.62 16.22 -5.81
CA LEU A 250 7.46 15.83 -6.61
C LEU A 250 7.24 14.31 -6.60
N VAL A 251 8.29 13.50 -6.80
CA VAL A 251 8.16 12.03 -6.77
C VAL A 251 7.66 11.56 -5.41
N ARG A 252 8.21 12.07 -4.31
CA ARG A 252 7.75 11.73 -2.95
C ARG A 252 6.31 12.15 -2.70
N GLU A 253 5.92 13.32 -3.19
CA GLU A 253 4.52 13.75 -3.12
C GLU A 253 3.60 12.82 -3.91
N MET A 254 4.04 12.40 -5.10
CA MET A 254 3.27 11.44 -5.90
C MET A 254 3.21 10.05 -5.28
N GLN A 255 4.26 9.61 -4.58
CA GLN A 255 4.24 8.39 -3.76
C GLN A 255 3.16 8.49 -2.68
N ARG A 256 3.17 9.57 -1.88
CA ARG A 256 2.15 9.82 -0.86
C ARG A 256 0.75 9.82 -1.46
N ARG A 257 0.50 10.64 -2.48
CA ARG A 257 -0.81 10.76 -3.13
C ARG A 257 -1.31 9.42 -3.66
N THR A 258 -0.45 8.64 -4.30
CA THR A 258 -0.79 7.32 -4.83
C THR A 258 -1.18 6.34 -3.71
N ILE A 259 -0.43 6.32 -2.60
CA ILE A 259 -0.78 5.49 -1.44
C ILE A 259 -2.13 5.94 -0.86
N ARG A 260 -2.35 7.24 -0.66
CA ARG A 260 -3.60 7.77 -0.10
C ARG A 260 -4.81 7.36 -0.94
N LEU A 261 -4.72 7.52 -2.26
CA LEU A 261 -5.78 7.13 -3.20
C LEU A 261 -6.01 5.61 -3.21
N ALA A 262 -4.94 4.81 -3.21
CA ALA A 262 -5.03 3.36 -3.20
C ALA A 262 -5.66 2.83 -1.90
N LEU A 263 -5.27 3.38 -0.74
CA LEU A 263 -5.89 3.03 0.54
C LEU A 263 -7.36 3.49 0.61
N GLY A 264 -7.68 4.67 0.06
CA GLY A 264 -9.06 5.14 -0.08
C GLY A 264 -9.92 4.16 -0.90
N TRP A 265 -9.36 3.63 -1.99
CA TRP A 265 -10.00 2.59 -2.80
C TRP A 265 -10.17 1.28 -2.03
N ALA A 266 -9.12 0.83 -1.32
CA ALA A 266 -9.13 -0.41 -0.54
C ALA A 266 -10.12 -0.41 0.63
N LEU A 267 -10.41 0.76 1.22
CA LEU A 267 -11.46 0.92 2.23
C LEU A 267 -12.86 0.65 1.66
N GLY A 268 -13.05 0.83 0.35
CA GLY A 268 -14.29 0.49 -0.36
C GLY A 268 -14.28 -0.90 -1.01
N ASP A 269 -13.25 -1.74 -0.80
CA ASP A 269 -13.17 -3.06 -1.44
C ASP A 269 -14.36 -3.95 -1.02
N PRO A 270 -14.94 -4.77 -1.90
CA PRO A 270 -16.03 -5.68 -1.54
C PRO A 270 -15.62 -6.71 -0.47
N SER A 271 -14.34 -7.07 -0.37
CA SER A 271 -13.84 -8.02 0.63
C SER A 271 -13.52 -7.34 1.97
N GLY A 272 -14.16 -7.80 3.04
CA GLY A 272 -13.82 -7.37 4.40
C GLY A 272 -12.36 -7.62 4.80
N ARG A 273 -11.70 -8.61 4.20
CA ARG A 273 -10.28 -8.89 4.44
C ARG A 273 -9.39 -7.78 3.88
N VAL A 274 -9.68 -7.28 2.69
CA VAL A 274 -8.95 -6.16 2.08
C VAL A 274 -9.23 -4.86 2.85
N ARG A 275 -10.50 -4.58 3.17
CA ARG A 275 -10.89 -3.42 3.99
C ARG A 275 -10.19 -3.40 5.35
N GLY A 276 -10.19 -4.53 6.08
CA GLY A 276 -9.52 -4.64 7.36
C GLY A 276 -8.00 -4.38 7.29
N ARG A 277 -7.33 -4.82 6.21
CA ARG A 277 -5.93 -4.44 5.96
C ARG A 277 -5.76 -2.97 5.61
N ALA A 278 -6.70 -2.39 4.86
CA ALA A 278 -6.67 -0.98 4.48
C ALA A 278 -6.76 -0.08 5.72
N VAL A 279 -7.61 -0.44 6.67
CA VAL A 279 -7.70 0.25 7.98
C VAL A 279 -6.39 0.12 8.75
N ALA A 280 -5.81 -1.08 8.82
CA ALA A 280 -4.52 -1.27 9.49
C ALA A 280 -3.39 -0.45 8.86
N ALA A 281 -3.33 -0.41 7.52
CA ALA A 281 -2.37 0.40 6.77
C ALA A 281 -2.60 1.91 6.97
N ALA A 282 -3.85 2.37 6.93
CA ALA A 282 -4.23 3.76 7.16
C ALA A 282 -3.85 4.25 8.57
N VAL A 283 -4.13 3.45 9.59
CA VAL A 283 -3.70 3.73 10.98
C VAL A 283 -2.18 3.67 11.12
N GLY A 284 -1.49 2.92 10.25
CA GLY A 284 -0.04 2.91 10.11
C GLY A 284 0.56 4.19 9.50
N CYS A 285 -0.21 5.01 8.78
CA CYS A 285 0.30 6.19 8.06
C CYS A 285 0.82 7.33 8.96
N GLY A 286 0.72 7.18 10.30
CA GLY A 286 1.34 8.06 11.28
C GLY A 286 0.50 9.25 11.73
N ASP A 287 -0.73 9.41 11.22
CA ASP A 287 -1.66 10.46 11.65
C ASP A 287 -2.67 9.90 12.67
N PRO A 288 -2.60 10.28 13.97
CA PRO A 288 -3.53 9.83 14.99
C PRO A 288 -5.00 10.15 14.67
N GLN A 289 -5.25 11.18 13.87
CA GLN A 289 -6.62 11.60 13.53
C GLN A 289 -7.28 10.65 12.55
N VAL A 290 -6.49 10.03 11.66
CA VAL A 290 -6.97 8.98 10.76
C VAL A 290 -7.55 7.83 11.57
N PHE A 291 -6.87 7.46 12.66
CA PHE A 291 -7.36 6.41 13.53
C PHE A 291 -8.69 6.80 14.19
N ALA A 292 -8.78 8.01 14.73
CA ALA A 292 -10.02 8.51 15.34
C ALA A 292 -11.20 8.60 14.34
N GLN A 293 -10.94 9.02 13.10
CA GLN A 293 -11.95 9.07 12.04
C GLN A 293 -12.45 7.67 11.65
N LEU A 294 -11.52 6.73 11.45
CA LEU A 294 -11.84 5.34 11.10
C LEU A 294 -12.58 4.62 12.23
N MET A 295 -12.34 4.94 13.50
CA MET A 295 -13.13 4.38 14.61
C MET A 295 -14.64 4.63 14.43
N GLY A 296 -15.04 5.78 13.89
CA GLY A 296 -16.46 6.10 13.69
C GLY A 296 -17.10 5.34 12.53
N SER A 297 -16.38 5.11 11.43
CA SER A 297 -16.89 4.41 10.24
C SER A 297 -16.79 2.89 10.38
N GLU A 298 -15.66 2.39 10.86
CA GLU A 298 -15.32 0.97 10.81
C GLU A 298 -16.01 0.16 11.91
N LEU A 299 -16.28 0.75 13.08
CA LEU A 299 -17.06 0.07 14.14
C LEU A 299 -18.51 -0.19 13.75
N ARG A 300 -19.01 0.45 12.69
CA ARG A 300 -20.36 0.27 12.17
C ARG A 300 -20.43 -0.72 11.02
N MET A 301 -19.30 -1.29 10.60
CA MET A 301 -19.30 -2.30 9.55
C MET A 301 -19.99 -3.56 10.04
N GLN A 302 -20.91 -4.07 9.21
CA GLN A 302 -21.58 -5.35 9.42
C GLN A 302 -20.72 -6.56 8.99
N ASP A 303 -19.56 -6.32 8.37
CA ASP A 303 -18.67 -7.38 7.90
C ASP A 303 -17.80 -7.90 9.04
N GLU A 304 -18.02 -9.16 9.42
CA GLU A 304 -17.33 -9.79 10.54
C GLU A 304 -15.81 -9.90 10.36
N VAL A 305 -15.32 -10.09 9.12
CA VAL A 305 -13.89 -10.23 8.85
C VAL A 305 -13.19 -8.90 9.02
N ALA A 306 -13.77 -7.83 8.46
CA ALA A 306 -13.25 -6.48 8.62
C ALA A 306 -13.29 -6.05 10.10
N GLY A 307 -14.42 -6.29 10.77
CA GLY A 307 -14.59 -6.03 12.20
C GLY A 307 -13.57 -6.77 13.05
N TYR A 308 -13.33 -8.06 12.78
CA TYR A 308 -12.34 -8.85 13.51
C TYR A 308 -10.92 -8.30 13.35
N LEU A 309 -10.51 -7.96 12.12
CA LEU A 309 -9.19 -7.38 11.85
C LEU A 309 -9.04 -6.01 12.52
N PHE A 310 -10.10 -5.20 12.53
CA PHE A 310 -10.11 -3.91 13.19
C PHE A 310 -10.00 -4.02 14.71
N LEU A 311 -10.73 -4.95 15.32
CA LEU A 311 -10.62 -5.21 16.75
C LEU A 311 -9.24 -5.78 17.11
N ASP A 312 -8.62 -6.61 16.28
CA ASP A 312 -7.24 -7.05 16.52
C ASP A 312 -6.23 -5.90 16.44
N LEU A 313 -6.45 -4.92 15.55
CA LEU A 313 -5.68 -3.68 15.52
C LEU A 313 -5.85 -2.88 16.82
N LEU A 314 -7.08 -2.69 17.29
CA LEU A 314 -7.37 -2.00 18.55
C LEU A 314 -6.77 -2.72 19.76
N ARG A 315 -6.81 -4.04 19.78
CA ARG A 315 -6.18 -4.85 20.83
C ARG A 315 -4.66 -4.64 20.87
N LYS A 316 -4.02 -4.48 19.71
CA LYS A 316 -2.57 -4.29 19.59
C LYS A 316 -2.13 -2.86 19.88
N ARG A 317 -2.91 -1.85 19.47
CA ARG A 317 -2.52 -0.43 19.52
C ARG A 317 -3.20 0.37 20.62
N GLY A 318 -4.28 -0.15 21.19
CA GLY A 318 -5.19 0.61 22.05
C GLY A 318 -6.10 1.54 21.25
N LEU A 319 -6.86 2.37 21.97
CA LEU A 319 -7.67 3.44 21.38
C LEU A 319 -6.77 4.57 20.83
N PRO A 320 -7.28 5.40 19.89
CA PRO A 320 -6.61 6.63 19.51
C PRO A 320 -6.23 7.46 20.74
N ARG A 321 -5.01 8.01 20.74
CA ARG A 321 -4.54 8.92 21.79
C ARG A 321 -5.09 10.34 21.56
N PRO A 322 -5.23 11.16 22.62
CA PRO A 322 -5.56 12.57 22.46
C PRO A 322 -4.61 13.27 21.49
N SER A 323 -5.13 14.19 20.68
CA SER A 323 -4.36 14.98 19.72
C SER A 323 -4.78 16.45 19.79
N ALA A 324 -4.02 17.35 19.16
CA ALA A 324 -4.36 18.78 19.15
C ALA A 324 -5.77 19.09 18.58
N ARG A 325 -6.34 18.22 17.73
CA ARG A 325 -7.70 18.37 17.20
C ARG A 325 -8.76 17.54 17.94
N LEU A 326 -8.36 16.70 18.89
CA LEU A 326 -9.27 15.86 19.66
C LEU A 326 -8.68 15.69 21.06
N ALA A 327 -8.99 16.61 21.96
CA ALA A 327 -8.46 16.67 23.32
C ALA A 327 -9.57 17.03 24.33
N GLY A 328 -9.25 16.92 25.63
CA GLY A 328 -10.16 17.32 26.70
C GLY A 328 -11.49 16.58 26.69
N GLU A 329 -12.58 17.31 26.87
CA GLU A 329 -13.93 16.75 26.92
C GLU A 329 -14.36 16.10 25.60
N GLU A 330 -13.98 16.67 24.45
CA GLU A 330 -14.29 16.09 23.14
C GLU A 330 -13.66 14.70 22.98
N TYR A 331 -12.42 14.54 23.44
CA TYR A 331 -11.76 13.24 23.46
C TYR A 331 -12.50 12.25 24.38
N ASN A 332 -12.90 12.68 25.57
CA ASN A 332 -13.62 11.82 26.52
C ASN A 332 -14.96 11.35 25.95
N LEU A 333 -15.71 12.25 25.28
CA LEU A 333 -16.96 11.91 24.59
C LEU A 333 -16.73 10.94 23.43
N ALA A 334 -15.69 11.17 22.61
CA ALA A 334 -15.32 10.26 21.53
C ALA A 334 -14.91 8.89 22.07
N ARG A 335 -14.11 8.84 23.14
CA ARG A 335 -13.69 7.62 23.83
C ARG A 335 -14.89 6.84 24.35
N GLN A 336 -15.82 7.48 25.05
CA GLN A 336 -17.04 6.83 25.52
C GLN A 336 -17.86 6.28 24.35
N ARG A 337 -18.03 7.04 23.26
CA ARG A 337 -18.71 6.55 22.06
C ARG A 337 -18.01 5.31 21.49
N TRP A 338 -16.69 5.31 21.38
CA TRP A 338 -15.95 4.14 20.88
C TRP A 338 -16.12 2.91 21.76
N LEU A 339 -16.01 3.06 23.08
CA LEU A 339 -16.24 1.96 24.02
C LEU A 339 -17.65 1.39 23.90
N ARG A 340 -18.66 2.27 23.77
CA ARG A 340 -20.05 1.88 23.54
C ARG A 340 -20.21 1.08 22.25
N GLU A 341 -19.60 1.53 21.16
CA GLU A 341 -19.70 0.87 19.86
C GLU A 341 -18.98 -0.50 19.89
N ILE A 342 -17.84 -0.63 20.58
CA ILE A 342 -17.16 -1.93 20.77
C ILE A 342 -18.03 -2.88 21.62
N LEU A 343 -18.64 -2.40 22.70
CA LEU A 343 -19.58 -3.19 23.50
C LEU A 343 -20.79 -3.60 22.65
N GLY A 344 -21.38 -2.65 21.91
CA GLY A 344 -22.48 -2.90 20.99
C GLY A 344 -22.18 -4.00 19.96
N LEU A 345 -20.98 -4.01 19.38
CA LEU A 345 -20.52 -5.09 18.50
C LEU A 345 -20.50 -6.45 19.21
N ALA A 346 -20.09 -6.49 20.47
CA ALA A 346 -20.07 -7.74 21.23
C ALA A 346 -21.50 -8.26 21.49
N LEU A 347 -22.43 -7.38 21.83
CA LEU A 347 -23.83 -7.69 22.11
C LEU A 347 -24.61 -8.10 20.84
N GLN A 348 -24.33 -7.46 19.71
CA GLN A 348 -24.99 -7.76 18.43
C GLN A 348 -24.56 -9.10 17.82
N HIS A 349 -23.40 -9.62 18.23
CA HIS A 349 -22.82 -10.85 17.67
C HIS A 349 -22.53 -11.92 18.75
N PRO A 350 -23.55 -12.37 19.52
CA PRO A 350 -23.38 -13.16 20.74
C PRO A 350 -22.66 -14.50 20.54
N ALA A 351 -22.78 -15.11 19.36
CA ALA A 351 -22.18 -16.39 19.02
C ALA A 351 -20.92 -16.28 18.12
N SER A 352 -20.48 -15.07 17.77
CA SER A 352 -19.39 -14.85 16.82
C SER A 352 -18.02 -14.75 17.51
N HIS A 353 -16.96 -15.08 16.77
CA HIS A 353 -15.58 -14.75 17.17
C HIS A 353 -15.39 -13.24 17.37
N LEU A 354 -16.24 -12.42 16.74
CA LEU A 354 -16.26 -10.98 16.90
C LEU A 354 -16.54 -10.57 18.35
N ARG A 355 -17.49 -11.22 19.04
CA ARG A 355 -17.77 -10.95 20.46
C ARG A 355 -16.56 -11.18 21.34
N THR A 356 -15.95 -12.36 21.24
CA THR A 356 -14.75 -12.69 22.04
C THR A 356 -13.64 -11.68 21.79
N ARG A 357 -13.44 -11.27 20.53
CA ARG A 357 -12.43 -10.28 20.18
C ARG A 357 -12.78 -8.89 20.72
N ALA A 358 -14.03 -8.46 20.65
CA ALA A 358 -14.51 -7.19 21.18
C ALA A 358 -14.34 -7.11 22.71
N MET A 359 -14.71 -8.17 23.44
CA MET A 359 -14.50 -8.25 24.88
C MET A 359 -13.02 -8.22 25.26
N GLN A 360 -12.15 -8.86 24.47
CA GLN A 360 -10.70 -8.76 24.65
C GLN A 360 -10.17 -7.35 24.40
N VAL A 361 -10.72 -6.62 23.42
CA VAL A 361 -10.38 -5.21 23.20
C VAL A 361 -10.81 -4.38 24.39
N LEU A 362 -12.06 -4.49 24.83
CA LEU A 362 -12.59 -3.74 25.98
C LEU A 362 -11.70 -3.90 27.22
N LYS A 363 -11.27 -5.13 27.51
CA LYS A 363 -10.34 -5.42 28.61
C LYS A 363 -8.99 -4.71 28.47
N VAL A 364 -8.49 -4.53 27.24
CA VAL A 364 -7.20 -3.85 26.98
C VAL A 364 -7.34 -2.34 27.03
N VAL A 365 -8.44 -1.79 26.53
CA VAL A 365 -8.58 -0.33 26.33
C VAL A 365 -9.31 0.40 27.45
N THR A 366 -9.89 -0.34 28.40
CA THR A 366 -10.65 0.20 29.52
C THR A 366 -9.85 0.09 30.81
N GLU A 367 -9.43 1.23 31.33
CA GLU A 367 -8.85 1.31 32.67
C GLU A 367 -9.94 1.06 33.73
N GLY A 368 -9.70 0.13 34.66
CA GLY A 368 -10.67 -0.21 35.71
C GLY A 368 -11.91 -0.97 35.24
N GLY A 369 -11.90 -1.54 34.02
CA GLY A 369 -12.97 -2.40 33.52
C GLY A 369 -12.92 -3.83 34.09
N PRO A 370 -13.98 -4.64 33.87
CA PRO A 370 -14.01 -6.04 34.28
C PRO A 370 -12.84 -6.85 33.71
N ALA A 371 -12.28 -7.76 34.52
CA ALA A 371 -11.25 -8.71 34.05
C ALA A 371 -11.85 -9.87 33.22
N SER A 372 -13.17 -10.05 33.31
CA SER A 372 -13.98 -11.09 32.71
C SER A 372 -14.30 -10.80 31.24
N LEU A 373 -14.69 -11.85 30.51
CA LEU A 373 -15.25 -11.74 29.14
C LEU A 373 -16.77 -11.99 29.13
N ARG A 374 -17.39 -12.08 30.31
CA ARG A 374 -18.84 -12.20 30.47
C ARG A 374 -19.49 -10.88 30.12
N GLU A 375 -20.63 -10.99 29.46
CA GLU A 375 -21.34 -9.85 28.91
C GLU A 375 -21.98 -9.01 30.00
N GLU A 376 -22.57 -9.70 30.97
CA GLU A 376 -23.29 -9.15 32.11
C GLU A 376 -22.37 -8.24 32.95
N ASP A 377 -21.10 -8.63 33.11
CA ASP A 377 -20.10 -7.85 33.86
C ASP A 377 -19.80 -6.52 33.15
N TRP A 378 -19.73 -6.53 31.81
CA TRP A 378 -19.44 -5.34 31.01
C TRP A 378 -20.65 -4.41 30.88
N GLU A 379 -21.86 -4.97 30.78
CA GLU A 379 -23.10 -4.17 30.81
C GLU A 379 -23.27 -3.47 32.17
N ALA A 380 -23.10 -4.20 33.28
CA ALA A 380 -23.19 -3.63 34.63
C ALA A 380 -22.18 -2.48 34.81
N TRP A 381 -20.92 -2.71 34.42
CA TRP A 381 -19.88 -1.69 34.45
C TRP A 381 -20.23 -0.45 33.62
N TRP A 382 -20.83 -0.63 32.43
CA TRP A 382 -21.23 0.47 31.56
C TRP A 382 -22.33 1.35 32.19
N TYR A 383 -23.28 0.75 32.92
CA TYR A 383 -24.32 1.48 33.64
C TYR A 383 -23.77 2.20 34.88
N GLU A 384 -22.92 1.55 35.67
CA GLU A 384 -22.34 2.14 36.90
C GLU A 384 -21.44 3.36 36.61
N THR A 385 -20.67 3.30 35.52
CA THR A 385 -19.75 4.38 35.14
C THR A 385 -20.44 5.56 34.42
N GLY A 386 -21.78 5.52 34.28
CA GLY A 386 -22.55 6.59 33.64
C GLY A 386 -22.39 6.65 32.11
N GLY A 387 -21.89 5.58 31.48
CA GLY A 387 -21.74 5.49 30.02
C GLY A 387 -23.07 5.36 29.29
N ALA A 388 -24.08 4.79 29.94
CA ALA A 388 -25.49 5.04 29.63
C ALA A 388 -25.81 6.40 30.25
N GLY A 389 -25.75 7.48 29.47
CA GLY A 389 -26.03 8.83 29.98
C GLY A 389 -27.23 8.77 30.89
N LYS A 390 -27.08 9.23 32.15
CA LYS A 390 -28.13 9.10 33.18
C LYS A 390 -29.46 9.42 32.51
N PRO A 391 -30.44 8.48 32.47
CA PRO A 391 -31.75 8.81 31.96
C PRO A 391 -32.14 10.11 32.65
N ALA A 392 -32.47 11.14 31.85
CA ALA A 392 -32.90 12.42 32.39
C ALA A 392 -33.89 12.10 33.52
N PRO A 393 -33.71 12.68 34.73
CA PRO A 393 -34.59 12.37 35.85
C PRO A 393 -36.00 12.50 35.30
N LYS A 394 -36.76 11.40 35.29
CA LYS A 394 -38.18 11.47 34.97
C LYS A 394 -38.71 12.46 35.98
N ASP A 395 -39.17 13.62 35.51
CA ASP A 395 -39.82 14.61 36.34
C ASP A 395 -40.91 13.88 37.11
N SER A 396 -40.58 13.54 38.35
CA SER A 396 -41.47 12.93 39.29
C SER A 396 -42.42 14.04 39.71
N GLU A 397 -43.69 13.81 39.41
CA GLU A 397 -44.82 14.43 40.10
C GLU A 397 -45.12 15.90 39.76
N GLY A 398 -45.86 16.08 38.66
CA GLY A 398 -47.03 16.96 38.71
C GLY A 398 -48.19 16.24 39.41
N GLN A 399 -48.09 16.03 40.72
CA GLN A 399 -49.25 15.82 41.58
C GLN A 399 -50.09 17.11 41.63
N GLY A 400 -51.41 16.97 41.55
CA GLY A 400 -52.32 17.85 42.27
C GLY A 400 -52.85 19.06 41.51
N GLY A 401 -54.01 18.90 40.88
CA GLY A 401 -54.82 20.00 40.39
C GLY A 401 -56.23 19.54 40.09
N GLY A 402 -56.95 19.10 41.12
CA GLY A 402 -58.39 18.92 41.04
C GLY A 402 -59.08 20.25 40.75
N ASN A 403 -60.08 20.23 39.89
CA ASN A 403 -61.25 21.08 40.08
C ASN A 403 -62.48 20.42 39.47
N ALA A 404 -63.43 20.17 40.36
CA ALA A 404 -64.82 19.94 40.04
C ALA A 404 -65.42 21.25 39.50
N SER A 405 -66.20 21.15 38.44
CA SER A 405 -67.39 21.96 38.15
C SER A 405 -68.25 21.21 37.15
#